data_AF-A0A9X2J7M2-F1
#
_entry.id   AF-A0A9X2J7M2-F1
#
_cell.length_a   1.000
_cell.length_b   1.000
_cell.length_c   1.000
_cell.angle_alpha   90.00
_cell.angle_beta   90.00
_cell.angle_gamma   90.00
#
_symmetry.space_group_name_H-M   'P 1'
#
loop_
_entity.id
_entity.type
_entity.pdbx_description
1 polymer ?
#
loop_
_entity_poly.entity_id
_entity_poly.type
_entity_poly.pdbx_seq_one_letter_code
_entity_poly.pdbx_strand_id
1 'polypeptide(L)'
;MAYETGTVNSATDLLAVIQSFAQNNGWTLNGSLLQKDDAHIQLTANSDDELQITGLRNGVDSDPDACPRYSRIAFDSDTWPTNAIYHVVAFNNPDTLWVTMVSGVTDHFHLGFGALEKTGNWSGGQWFHGQHSSNNANSACYSLVDGGSYSYWGGAAARECGLFWTQKDGRAWDSNNHISKTSYLHCELRGYIWESTYSANDKTDLNAVHGPTIFTPIHKNNPNSFNGQTVLTPFNLFLQNTDGHYMAIGHVGHVRFVKLTNYNPGDILTVGSDRWKVFPWHRKDSDNPNGSSPGYSGGTTSTGVLGVAVRYDGP
;
A
#
# COMPACT_ATOMS: atom_id res chain seq x y z
N MET A 1 -3.00 16.06 13.67
CA MET A 1 -2.67 15.62 12.30
C MET A 1 -1.88 16.74 11.66
N ALA A 2 -0.76 16.45 11.00
CA ALA A 2 -0.06 17.41 10.16
C ALA A 2 -0.26 17.03 8.69
N TYR A 3 -0.29 18.00 7.80
CA TYR A 3 -0.46 17.79 6.37
C TYR A 3 0.42 18.78 5.60
N GLU A 4 1.10 18.31 4.57
CA GLU A 4 1.89 19.14 3.66
C GLU A 4 1.63 18.70 2.21
N THR A 5 1.66 19.66 1.29
CA THR A 5 1.50 19.40 -0.15
C THR A 5 2.33 20.37 -0.95
N GLY A 6 2.81 19.91 -2.10
CA GLY A 6 3.65 20.67 -2.99
C GLY A 6 4.01 19.84 -4.23
N THR A 7 5.09 20.21 -4.90
CA THR A 7 5.59 19.52 -6.08
C THR A 7 6.98 18.96 -5.84
N VAL A 8 7.26 17.78 -6.40
CA VAL A 8 8.58 17.13 -6.42
C VAL A 8 8.95 16.78 -7.86
N ASN A 9 10.25 16.80 -8.18
CA ASN A 9 10.75 16.53 -9.53
C ASN A 9 11.69 15.33 -9.60
N SER A 10 12.00 14.70 -8.46
CA SER A 10 12.85 13.51 -8.40
C SER A 10 12.48 12.61 -7.22
N ALA A 11 12.95 11.35 -7.24
CA ALA A 11 12.88 10.45 -6.09
C ALA A 11 13.57 11.04 -4.85
N THR A 12 14.71 11.71 -5.05
CA THR A 12 15.46 12.41 -4.00
C THR A 12 14.69 13.59 -3.40
N ASP A 13 13.96 14.35 -4.22
CA ASP A 13 13.10 15.45 -3.73
C ASP A 13 11.99 14.89 -2.83
N LEU A 14 11.34 13.80 -3.27
CA LEU A 14 10.29 13.17 -2.47
C LEU A 14 10.85 12.59 -1.17
N LEU A 15 12.02 11.96 -1.21
CA LEU A 15 12.73 11.47 -0.02
C LEU A 15 12.97 12.62 0.99
N ALA A 16 13.52 13.74 0.52
CA ALA A 16 13.81 14.90 1.36
C ALA A 16 12.54 15.49 1.99
N VAL A 17 11.44 15.58 1.23
CA VAL A 17 10.13 16.00 1.75
C VAL A 17 9.66 15.05 2.84
N ILE A 18 9.68 13.74 2.61
CA ILE A 18 9.20 12.75 3.60
C ILE A 18 10.04 12.81 4.88
N GLN A 19 11.37 12.86 4.76
CA GLN A 19 12.27 12.91 5.91
C GLN A 19 12.09 14.19 6.73
N SER A 20 12.08 15.35 6.08
CA SER A 20 11.85 16.65 6.74
C SER A 20 10.49 16.68 7.44
N PHE A 21 9.43 16.26 6.74
CA PHE A 21 8.10 16.21 7.30
C PHE A 21 8.00 15.23 8.48
N ALA A 22 8.60 14.04 8.38
CA ALA A 22 8.63 13.06 9.46
C ALA A 22 9.37 13.62 10.69
N GLN A 23 10.51 14.27 10.51
CA GLN A 23 11.27 14.90 11.60
C GLN A 23 10.46 15.97 12.32
N ASN A 24 9.78 16.84 11.56
CA ASN A 24 8.89 17.86 12.11
C ASN A 24 7.68 17.26 12.87
N ASN A 25 7.38 15.97 12.64
CA ASN A 25 6.28 15.23 13.26
C ASN A 25 6.76 14.14 14.25
N GLY A 26 7.96 14.32 14.81
CA GLY A 26 8.46 13.53 15.93
C GLY A 26 9.17 12.24 15.57
N TRP A 27 9.49 12.01 14.30
CA TRP A 27 10.40 10.94 13.90
C TRP A 27 11.85 11.39 14.05
N THR A 28 12.72 10.49 14.49
CA THR A 28 14.17 10.70 14.51
C THR A 28 14.77 10.22 13.19
N LEU A 29 15.57 11.06 12.53
CA LEU A 29 16.31 10.68 11.33
C LEU A 29 17.76 10.39 11.69
N ASN A 30 18.27 9.23 11.29
CA ASN A 30 19.68 8.86 11.40
C ASN A 30 20.16 8.25 10.07
N GLY A 31 20.85 9.05 9.25
CA GLY A 31 21.17 8.64 7.87
C GLY A 31 19.89 8.46 7.04
N SER A 32 19.65 7.24 6.55
CA SER A 32 18.41 6.88 5.82
C SER A 32 17.32 6.28 6.71
N LEU A 33 17.59 6.08 8.01
CA LEU A 33 16.65 5.48 8.97
C LEU A 33 15.78 6.55 9.64
N LEU A 34 14.47 6.43 9.46
CA LEU A 34 13.45 7.09 10.26
C LEU A 34 13.01 6.18 11.40
N GLN A 35 13.04 6.70 12.62
CA GLN A 35 12.63 5.98 13.82
C GLN A 35 11.59 6.76 14.62
N LYS A 36 10.54 6.08 15.07
CA LYS A 36 9.63 6.56 16.12
C LYS A 36 9.19 5.39 16.96
N ASP A 37 9.48 5.44 18.26
CA ASP A 37 9.33 4.31 19.16
C ASP A 37 10.00 3.03 18.59
N ASP A 38 9.23 1.96 18.45
CA ASP A 38 9.65 0.68 17.89
C ASP A 38 9.51 0.61 16.35
N ALA A 39 9.09 1.69 15.69
CA ALA A 39 9.02 1.76 14.23
C ALA A 39 10.34 2.24 13.62
N HIS A 40 11.00 1.36 12.87
CA HIS A 40 12.24 1.65 12.14
C HIS A 40 12.01 1.45 10.65
N ILE A 41 12.08 2.54 9.88
CA ILE A 41 11.82 2.56 8.45
C ILE A 41 13.00 3.20 7.74
N GLN A 42 13.56 2.49 6.78
CA GLN A 42 14.61 2.99 5.91
C GLN A 42 13.99 3.44 4.59
N LEU A 43 14.36 4.64 4.14
CA LEU A 43 13.98 5.17 2.83
C LEU A 43 15.24 5.47 2.01
N THR A 44 15.28 4.98 0.77
CA THR A 44 16.46 5.14 -0.10
C THR A 44 16.02 5.47 -1.52
N ALA A 45 16.54 6.57 -2.07
CA ALA A 45 16.43 6.87 -3.50
C ALA A 45 17.62 6.21 -4.21
N ASN A 46 17.42 5.01 -4.78
CA ASN A 46 18.51 4.21 -5.36
C ASN A 46 18.91 4.66 -6.77
N SER A 47 18.00 5.35 -7.46
CA SER A 47 18.15 5.85 -8.82
C SER A 47 17.23 7.06 -9.02
N ASP A 48 17.33 7.71 -10.18
CA ASP A 48 16.55 8.91 -10.50
C ASP A 48 15.04 8.63 -10.60
N ASP A 49 14.64 7.37 -10.75
CA ASP A 49 13.28 6.90 -10.99
C ASP A 49 12.69 6.06 -9.85
N GLU A 50 13.43 5.84 -8.76
CA GLU A 50 13.04 4.89 -7.72
C GLU A 50 13.23 5.42 -6.29
N LEU A 51 12.14 5.38 -5.50
CA LEU A 51 12.17 5.54 -4.05
C LEU A 51 11.76 4.23 -3.37
N GLN A 52 12.70 3.63 -2.64
CA GLN A 52 12.48 2.39 -1.88
C GLN A 52 12.13 2.66 -0.41
N ILE A 53 11.37 1.73 0.15
CA ILE A 53 11.03 1.65 1.57
C ILE A 53 11.26 0.23 2.09
N THR A 54 11.98 0.14 3.21
CA THR A 54 12.26 -1.12 3.92
C THR A 54 11.99 -0.93 5.41
N GLY A 55 11.34 -1.91 6.03
CA GLY A 55 11.17 -1.94 7.47
C GLY A 55 12.30 -2.71 8.15
N LEU A 56 12.73 -2.25 9.32
CA LEU A 56 13.74 -2.88 10.17
C LEU A 56 13.12 -3.18 11.54
N ARG A 57 13.49 -4.30 12.16
CA ARG A 57 12.99 -4.68 13.49
C ARG A 57 13.51 -3.76 14.61
N ASN A 58 14.80 -3.44 14.55
CA ASN A 58 15.54 -2.71 15.59
C ASN A 58 16.47 -1.64 15.00
N GLY A 59 16.15 -1.13 13.80
CA GLY A 59 17.02 -0.18 13.08
C GLY A 59 18.30 -0.78 12.51
N VAL A 60 18.43 -2.11 12.51
CA VAL A 60 19.58 -2.84 11.95
C VAL A 60 19.23 -3.34 10.55
N ASP A 61 19.99 -2.90 9.55
CA ASP A 61 19.84 -3.28 8.14
C ASP A 61 20.65 -4.55 7.83
N SER A 62 20.28 -5.65 8.49
CA SER A 62 20.84 -6.98 8.22
C SER A 62 19.86 -8.08 8.61
N ASP A 63 19.98 -9.24 7.98
CA ASP A 63 19.26 -10.45 8.38
C ASP A 63 19.58 -10.81 9.85
N PRO A 64 18.58 -11.13 10.71
CA PRO A 64 17.15 -11.30 10.40
C PRO A 64 16.27 -10.10 10.75
N ASP A 65 16.87 -8.96 11.08
CA ASP A 65 16.15 -7.77 11.55
C ASP A 65 15.54 -6.96 10.39
N ALA A 66 16.22 -6.91 9.25
CA ALA A 66 15.69 -6.29 8.03
C ALA A 66 14.53 -7.11 7.46
N CYS A 67 13.47 -6.42 7.01
CA CYS A 67 12.44 -7.09 6.21
C CYS A 67 13.11 -7.74 5.00
N PRO A 68 12.86 -9.03 4.70
CA PRO A 68 13.54 -9.72 3.59
C PRO A 68 13.20 -9.15 2.21
N ARG A 69 12.24 -8.22 2.15
CA ARG A 69 11.79 -7.53 0.95
C ARG A 69 11.54 -6.07 1.24
N TYR A 70 11.58 -5.28 0.19
CA TYR A 70 11.25 -3.86 0.20
C TYR A 70 10.02 -3.60 -0.68
N SER A 71 9.47 -2.40 -0.56
CA SER A 71 8.50 -1.85 -1.51
C SER A 71 9.05 -0.55 -2.07
N ARG A 72 8.42 -0.03 -3.14
CA ARG A 72 8.94 1.15 -3.84
C ARG A 72 7.87 1.92 -4.59
N ILE A 73 8.20 3.14 -4.97
CA ILE A 73 7.60 3.85 -6.10
C ILE A 73 8.69 3.87 -7.18
N ALA A 74 8.38 3.34 -8.37
CA ALA A 74 9.35 3.20 -9.46
C ALA A 74 8.71 3.46 -10.84
N PHE A 75 9.50 3.98 -11.78
CA PHE A 75 9.07 4.32 -13.14
C PHE A 75 9.92 3.58 -14.21
N ASP A 76 9.35 3.27 -15.38
CA ASP A 76 10.00 2.45 -16.43
C ASP A 76 10.94 3.30 -17.29
N SER A 77 10.83 4.62 -17.21
CA SER A 77 11.49 5.57 -18.11
C SER A 77 12.84 6.09 -17.58
N ASP A 78 13.41 5.50 -16.53
CA ASP A 78 14.58 6.04 -15.81
C ASP A 78 14.44 7.55 -15.48
N THR A 79 13.19 8.04 -15.42
CA THR A 79 12.87 9.46 -15.33
C THR A 79 11.66 9.61 -14.44
N TRP A 80 11.85 10.27 -13.30
CA TRP A 80 10.77 10.68 -12.42
C TRP A 80 9.83 11.69 -13.11
N PRO A 81 8.51 11.65 -12.84
CA PRO A 81 7.60 12.64 -13.41
C PRO A 81 7.92 14.06 -12.95
N THR A 82 7.97 15.00 -13.88
CA THR A 82 8.17 16.41 -13.54
C THR A 82 6.91 17.01 -12.92
N ASN A 83 7.09 17.88 -11.93
CA ASN A 83 6.02 18.54 -11.18
C ASN A 83 4.98 17.58 -10.59
N ALA A 84 5.40 16.40 -10.15
CA ALA A 84 4.51 15.47 -9.47
C ALA A 84 4.03 16.10 -8.15
N ILE A 85 2.72 16.11 -7.91
CA ILE A 85 2.14 16.70 -6.71
C ILE A 85 2.20 15.67 -5.60
N TYR A 86 2.72 16.03 -4.43
CA TYR A 86 2.64 15.16 -3.25
C TYR A 86 1.62 15.67 -2.24
N HIS A 87 1.04 14.73 -1.51
CA HIS A 87 0.27 14.92 -0.30
C HIS A 87 0.88 14.03 0.77
N VAL A 88 1.50 14.64 1.79
CA VAL A 88 2.03 13.91 2.94
C VAL A 88 1.25 14.27 4.18
N VAL A 89 0.92 13.26 4.99
CA VAL A 89 0.15 13.42 6.21
C VAL A 89 0.74 12.56 7.32
N ALA A 90 0.79 13.11 8.53
CA ALA A 90 1.21 12.41 9.74
C ALA A 90 0.09 12.38 10.78
N PHE A 91 -0.08 11.22 11.37
CA PHE A 91 -1.02 10.95 12.45
C PHE A 91 -0.28 10.40 13.66
N ASN A 92 -0.90 10.60 14.83
CA ASN A 92 -0.50 9.99 16.09
C ASN A 92 -1.65 9.07 16.56
N ASN A 93 -1.31 8.05 17.35
CA ASN A 93 -2.28 7.11 17.95
C ASN A 93 -3.26 6.47 16.95
N PRO A 94 -2.82 5.50 16.13
CA PRO A 94 -1.44 5.02 16.00
C PRO A 94 -0.59 5.97 15.15
N ASP A 95 0.73 5.89 15.30
CA ASP A 95 1.64 6.62 14.42
C ASP A 95 1.51 6.12 13.00
N THR A 96 1.27 7.03 12.07
CA THR A 96 1.13 6.71 10.65
C THR A 96 1.59 7.89 9.83
N LEU A 97 2.47 7.65 8.88
CA LEU A 97 2.81 8.59 7.82
C LEU A 97 2.32 8.02 6.50
N TRP A 98 1.56 8.81 5.75
CA TRP A 98 1.02 8.42 4.45
C TRP A 98 1.37 9.46 3.40
N VAL A 99 1.80 8.99 2.24
CA VAL A 99 2.15 9.78 1.07
C VAL A 99 1.26 9.35 -0.08
N THR A 100 0.67 10.34 -0.75
CA THR A 100 0.07 10.17 -2.07
C THR A 100 0.75 11.12 -3.03
N MET A 101 1.36 10.58 -4.08
CA MET A 101 1.93 11.34 -5.17
C MET A 101 1.01 11.23 -6.41
N VAL A 102 0.87 12.32 -7.14
CA VAL A 102 0.04 12.42 -8.35
C VAL A 102 0.92 12.86 -9.51
N SER A 103 0.98 12.02 -10.55
CA SER A 103 1.68 12.28 -11.80
C SER A 103 0.67 12.48 -12.93
N GLY A 104 0.83 13.56 -13.71
CA GLY A 104 0.01 13.83 -14.90
C GLY A 104 -1.49 13.91 -14.64
N VAL A 105 -1.92 14.16 -13.38
CA VAL A 105 -3.32 14.13 -12.89
C VAL A 105 -3.98 12.73 -12.91
N THR A 106 -3.48 11.80 -13.72
CA THR A 106 -4.09 10.47 -13.90
C THR A 106 -3.57 9.44 -12.92
N ASP A 107 -2.27 9.44 -12.66
CA ASP A 107 -1.58 8.33 -12.03
C ASP A 107 -1.22 8.69 -10.59
N HIS A 108 -1.67 7.85 -9.67
CA HIS A 108 -1.53 8.03 -8.24
C HIS A 108 -0.58 6.97 -7.71
N PHE A 109 0.32 7.38 -6.82
CA PHE A 109 1.33 6.54 -6.22
C PHE A 109 1.30 6.70 -4.72
N HIS A 110 1.45 5.58 -4.01
CA HIS A 110 1.31 5.56 -2.56
C HIS A 110 2.54 4.96 -1.90
N LEU A 111 2.90 5.56 -0.77
CA LEU A 111 3.88 5.06 0.16
C LEU A 111 3.38 5.37 1.57
N GLY A 112 3.54 4.45 2.49
CA GLY A 112 3.11 4.68 3.86
C GLY A 112 3.78 3.74 4.83
N PHE A 113 3.86 4.16 6.08
CA PHE A 113 4.39 3.36 7.17
C PHE A 113 3.87 3.84 8.51
N GLY A 114 3.98 2.98 9.52
CA GLY A 114 3.56 3.32 10.86
C GLY A 114 3.38 2.10 11.74
N ALA A 115 2.57 2.26 12.78
CA ALA A 115 2.15 1.21 13.69
C ALA A 115 0.68 0.85 13.46
N LEU A 116 0.32 -0.40 13.76
CA LEU A 116 -1.06 -0.84 13.82
C LEU A 116 -1.72 -0.46 15.15
N GLU A 117 -3.04 -0.31 15.11
CA GLU A 117 -3.86 -0.56 16.29
C GLU A 117 -3.97 -2.08 16.47
N LYS A 118 -3.19 -2.63 17.42
CA LYS A 118 -3.09 -4.08 17.60
C LYS A 118 -4.32 -4.66 18.30
N THR A 119 -4.73 -5.83 17.83
CA THR A 119 -5.63 -6.73 18.56
C THR A 119 -4.77 -7.77 19.29
N GLY A 120 -4.89 -7.80 20.62
CA GLY A 120 -4.09 -8.67 21.47
C GLY A 120 -2.69 -8.12 21.77
N ASN A 121 -1.91 -8.91 22.53
CA ASN A 121 -0.56 -8.55 22.94
C ASN A 121 0.46 -9.42 22.22
N TRP A 122 1.21 -8.82 21.30
CA TRP A 122 2.25 -9.47 20.51
C TRP A 122 3.33 -8.45 20.10
N SER A 123 4.55 -8.92 19.90
CA SER A 123 5.70 -8.08 19.54
C SER A 123 5.68 -7.70 18.06
N GLY A 124 6.06 -6.47 17.77
CA GLY A 124 5.92 -5.86 16.45
C GLY A 124 4.66 -4.98 16.34
N GLY A 125 4.10 -4.91 15.13
CA GLY A 125 2.98 -4.02 14.79
C GLY A 125 3.37 -2.90 13.83
N GLN A 126 4.64 -2.81 13.46
CA GLN A 126 5.14 -1.87 12.47
C GLN A 126 4.79 -2.37 11.08
N TRP A 127 4.35 -1.49 10.21
CA TRP A 127 4.05 -1.83 8.83
C TRP A 127 4.65 -0.81 7.89
N PHE A 128 4.87 -1.23 6.66
CA PHE A 128 5.19 -0.34 5.56
C PHE A 128 4.53 -0.79 4.26
N HIS A 129 4.42 0.15 3.35
CA HIS A 129 3.79 0.00 2.05
C HIS A 129 4.45 0.90 1.03
N GLY A 130 4.62 0.39 -0.18
CA GLY A 130 4.93 1.17 -1.37
C GLY A 130 4.25 0.51 -2.56
N GLN A 131 3.81 1.30 -3.53
CA GLN A 131 2.96 0.81 -4.61
C GLN A 131 3.53 -0.35 -5.44
N HIS A 132 4.85 -0.51 -5.49
CA HIS A 132 5.53 -1.57 -6.22
C HIS A 132 6.30 -2.51 -5.30
N SER A 133 6.30 -3.81 -5.62
CA SER A 133 7.19 -4.78 -4.99
C SER A 133 8.56 -4.78 -5.69
N SER A 134 9.56 -5.39 -5.06
CA SER A 134 10.89 -5.64 -5.64
C SER A 134 10.84 -6.44 -6.97
N ASN A 135 9.74 -7.14 -7.24
CA ASN A 135 9.56 -7.99 -8.42
C ASN A 135 8.60 -7.38 -9.46
N ASN A 136 8.12 -6.15 -9.25
CA ASN A 136 7.26 -5.47 -10.21
C ASN A 136 8.10 -4.90 -11.37
N ALA A 137 7.60 -5.02 -12.59
CA ALA A 137 8.00 -4.09 -13.66
C ALA A 137 7.64 -2.65 -13.21
N ASN A 138 8.41 -1.65 -13.61
CA ASN A 138 8.17 -0.30 -13.12
C ASN A 138 6.88 0.26 -13.77
N SER A 139 6.34 1.38 -13.27
CA SER A 139 5.14 2.11 -13.78
C SER A 139 3.79 1.39 -13.86
N ALA A 140 3.73 0.08 -13.93
CA ALA A 140 2.50 -0.66 -14.20
C ALA A 140 2.02 -1.38 -12.92
N CYS A 141 0.85 -0.98 -12.41
CA CYS A 141 0.23 -1.65 -11.27
C CYS A 141 -1.30 -1.64 -11.35
N TYR A 142 -1.93 -2.60 -10.68
CA TYR A 142 -3.38 -2.74 -10.62
C TYR A 142 -3.82 -3.31 -9.26
N SER A 143 -5.12 -3.30 -9.03
CA SER A 143 -5.80 -4.04 -7.95
C SER A 143 -7.15 -4.47 -8.48
N LEU A 144 -7.53 -5.74 -8.32
CA LEU A 144 -8.80 -6.24 -8.83
C LEU A 144 -9.77 -6.62 -7.72
N VAL A 145 -11.05 -6.27 -7.86
CA VAL A 145 -12.13 -6.81 -7.02
C VAL A 145 -12.75 -8.00 -7.75
N ASP A 146 -12.56 -9.20 -7.18
CA ASP A 146 -12.85 -10.52 -7.77
C ASP A 146 -11.97 -10.95 -8.95
N GLY A 147 -11.51 -12.19 -8.85
CA GLY A 147 -10.81 -12.90 -9.92
C GLY A 147 -9.35 -13.13 -9.53
N GLY A 148 -8.95 -14.41 -9.48
CA GLY A 148 -7.54 -14.76 -9.37
C GLY A 148 -6.77 -14.01 -10.45
N SER A 149 -5.74 -13.30 -10.04
CA SER A 149 -4.96 -12.42 -10.88
C SER A 149 -4.19 -13.24 -11.91
N TYR A 150 -4.87 -13.59 -13.00
CA TYR A 150 -4.22 -14.24 -14.12
C TYR A 150 -3.61 -13.15 -14.97
N SER A 151 -2.34 -12.81 -14.70
CA SER A 151 -1.49 -12.17 -15.69
C SER A 151 -1.26 -13.18 -16.82
N TYR A 152 -2.21 -13.31 -17.74
CA TYR A 152 -1.97 -14.01 -18.98
C TYR A 152 -1.15 -13.07 -19.85
N TRP A 153 0.17 -13.05 -19.69
CA TRP A 153 1.17 -12.65 -20.71
C TRP A 153 2.60 -12.62 -20.14
N GLY A 154 3.55 -13.12 -20.93
CA GLY A 154 4.99 -13.01 -20.69
C GLY A 154 5.52 -11.69 -21.25
N GLY A 155 5.58 -10.66 -20.40
CA GLY A 155 6.18 -9.36 -20.71
C GLY A 155 5.55 -8.24 -19.89
N ALA A 156 6.34 -7.61 -19.01
CA ALA A 156 5.98 -6.49 -18.12
C ALA A 156 4.74 -6.73 -17.23
N ALA A 157 4.92 -7.54 -16.19
CA ALA A 157 3.83 -7.94 -15.31
C ALA A 157 3.49 -6.82 -14.31
N ALA A 158 2.51 -5.99 -14.67
CA ALA A 158 1.83 -5.14 -13.70
C ALA A 158 1.36 -5.98 -12.51
N ARG A 159 1.48 -5.44 -11.29
CA ARG A 159 1.26 -6.19 -10.04
C ARG A 159 0.39 -5.40 -9.08
N GLU A 160 -0.06 -6.09 -8.02
CA GLU A 160 -0.89 -5.54 -6.95
C GLU A 160 -0.30 -4.23 -6.36
N CYS A 161 -1.15 -3.23 -6.06
CA CYS A 161 -0.71 -1.96 -5.49
C CYS A 161 -1.51 -1.47 -4.27
N GLY A 162 -2.60 -2.15 -3.89
CA GLY A 162 -3.39 -1.78 -2.73
C GLY A 162 -2.72 -2.19 -1.41
N LEU A 163 -2.85 -1.33 -0.40
CA LEU A 163 -2.37 -1.60 0.97
C LEU A 163 -2.97 -2.92 1.51
N PHE A 164 -2.09 -3.87 1.85
CA PHE A 164 -2.42 -5.23 2.31
C PHE A 164 -3.43 -5.98 1.41
N TRP A 165 -3.54 -5.60 0.13
CA TRP A 165 -4.55 -6.13 -0.76
C TRP A 165 -4.31 -7.59 -1.16
N THR A 166 -3.06 -8.05 -1.21
CA THR A 166 -2.68 -9.21 -2.05
C THR A 166 -3.65 -10.39 -2.01
N GLN A 167 -4.24 -10.58 -3.18
CA GLN A 167 -4.86 -11.80 -3.66
C GLN A 167 -3.76 -12.73 -4.16
N LYS A 168 -4.00 -14.04 -4.13
CA LYS A 168 -3.13 -15.04 -4.74
C LYS A 168 -3.09 -14.82 -6.26
N ASP A 169 -1.97 -14.35 -6.83
CA ASP A 169 -1.78 -14.33 -8.29
C ASP A 169 -1.36 -15.73 -8.74
N GLY A 170 -2.32 -16.59 -9.10
CA GLY A 170 -2.01 -17.88 -9.71
C GLY A 170 -1.56 -17.69 -11.16
N ARG A 171 -0.42 -18.26 -11.57
CA ARG A 171 -0.10 -18.44 -12.99
C ARG A 171 -0.86 -19.66 -13.52
N ALA A 172 -1.67 -19.46 -14.56
CA ALA A 172 -2.49 -20.54 -15.15
C ALA A 172 -1.66 -21.65 -15.80
N TRP A 173 -0.42 -21.35 -16.22
CA TRP A 173 0.35 -22.25 -17.08
C TRP A 173 1.32 -23.17 -16.34
N ASP A 174 1.82 -22.77 -15.17
CA ASP A 174 2.80 -23.56 -14.40
C ASP A 174 2.34 -23.88 -12.97
N SER A 175 1.14 -23.46 -12.58
CA SER A 175 0.62 -23.60 -11.22
C SER A 175 1.51 -22.96 -10.14
N ASN A 176 2.37 -22.00 -10.51
CA ASN A 176 3.15 -21.20 -9.57
C ASN A 176 2.31 -20.01 -9.08
N ASN A 177 2.35 -19.76 -7.77
CA ASN A 177 1.72 -18.57 -7.19
C ASN A 177 2.76 -17.45 -7.13
N HIS A 178 2.43 -16.30 -7.68
CA HIS A 178 3.23 -15.09 -7.52
C HIS A 178 2.67 -14.31 -6.32
N ILE A 179 3.54 -14.05 -5.34
CA ILE A 179 3.19 -13.12 -4.26
C ILE A 179 3.72 -11.75 -4.65
N SER A 180 2.82 -10.94 -5.20
CA SER A 180 3.00 -9.55 -5.62
C SER A 180 2.83 -8.57 -4.44
N LYS A 181 3.40 -8.88 -3.28
CA LYS A 181 3.21 -8.10 -2.04
C LYS A 181 3.93 -6.75 -2.09
N THR A 182 3.18 -5.73 -1.78
CA THR A 182 3.58 -4.31 -1.72
C THR A 182 3.43 -3.73 -0.32
N SER A 183 3.03 -4.56 0.63
CA SER A 183 2.83 -4.21 2.03
C SER A 183 3.42 -5.30 2.89
N TYR A 184 4.02 -4.91 4.00
CA TYR A 184 4.72 -5.82 4.89
C TYR A 184 4.44 -5.42 6.33
N LEU A 185 4.23 -6.43 7.17
CA LEU A 185 4.02 -6.29 8.60
C LEU A 185 5.15 -6.94 9.39
N HIS A 186 5.74 -6.19 10.32
CA HIS A 186 6.57 -6.73 11.38
C HIS A 186 5.64 -7.40 12.40
N CYS A 187 5.68 -8.72 12.47
CA CYS A 187 4.87 -9.49 13.41
C CYS A 187 5.66 -10.68 13.92
N GLU A 188 6.00 -10.65 15.21
CA GLU A 188 6.68 -11.75 15.88
C GLU A 188 5.70 -12.86 16.28
N LEU A 189 4.95 -13.34 15.29
CA LEU A 189 3.93 -14.35 15.44
C LEU A 189 4.36 -15.60 14.66
N ARG A 190 4.05 -16.77 15.23
CA ARG A 190 4.30 -18.09 14.58
C ARG A 190 5.79 -18.34 14.24
N GLY A 191 6.71 -17.70 14.97
CA GLY A 191 8.16 -17.86 14.80
C GLY A 191 8.78 -17.02 13.69
N TYR A 192 7.99 -16.17 13.02
CA TYR A 192 8.50 -15.20 12.06
C TYR A 192 8.82 -13.87 12.75
N ILE A 193 9.70 -13.05 12.16
CA ILE A 193 9.93 -11.65 12.57
C ILE A 193 9.04 -10.74 11.74
N TRP A 194 9.16 -10.85 10.42
CA TRP A 194 8.26 -10.24 9.45
C TRP A 194 7.26 -11.29 8.98
N GLU A 195 6.04 -10.90 8.59
CA GLU A 195 5.07 -11.84 8.03
C GLU A 195 5.69 -12.72 6.92
N SER A 196 5.26 -13.98 6.79
CA SER A 196 5.93 -15.00 5.96
C SER A 196 6.30 -14.45 4.56
N THR A 197 7.60 -14.36 4.31
CA THR A 197 8.18 -14.05 3.01
C THR A 197 8.37 -15.34 2.24
N TYR A 198 7.50 -15.55 1.25
CA TYR A 198 7.52 -16.67 0.34
C TYR A 198 8.90 -17.20 -0.07
N SER A 199 9.05 -18.53 -0.03
CA SER A 199 10.05 -19.27 -0.82
C SER A 199 9.46 -19.61 -2.19
N ALA A 200 10.20 -19.35 -3.27
CA ALA A 200 9.80 -19.50 -4.68
C ALA A 200 9.08 -20.81 -5.06
N ASN A 201 9.21 -21.85 -4.25
CA ASN A 201 8.72 -23.20 -4.49
C ASN A 201 7.67 -23.68 -3.48
N ASP A 202 7.33 -22.89 -2.47
CA ASP A 202 6.41 -23.32 -1.41
C ASP A 202 4.95 -22.99 -1.75
N LYS A 203 4.29 -23.94 -2.41
CA LYS A 203 2.86 -23.84 -2.79
C LYS A 203 1.90 -23.73 -1.59
N THR A 204 2.41 -23.73 -0.35
CA THR A 204 1.64 -23.78 0.90
C THR A 204 1.70 -22.52 1.75
N ASP A 205 2.29 -21.41 1.26
CA ASP A 205 2.29 -20.13 1.97
C ASP A 205 0.89 -19.48 2.01
N LEU A 206 0.04 -20.07 2.85
CA LEU A 206 -1.28 -19.59 3.26
C LEU A 206 -1.16 -18.55 4.40
N ASN A 207 0.06 -18.18 4.78
CA ASN A 207 0.37 -17.48 6.03
C ASN A 207 0.59 -15.97 5.86
N ALA A 208 0.05 -15.37 4.80
CA ALA A 208 0.13 -13.93 4.57
C ALA A 208 -0.83 -13.16 5.50
N VAL A 209 -0.53 -11.90 5.78
CA VAL A 209 -1.52 -10.99 6.35
C VAL A 209 -2.56 -10.68 5.26
N HIS A 210 -3.82 -10.95 5.58
CA HIS A 210 -4.96 -10.63 4.72
C HIS A 210 -5.64 -9.38 5.24
N GLY A 211 -5.77 -8.35 4.39
CA GLY A 211 -6.50 -7.14 4.73
C GLY A 211 -7.82 -7.01 3.94
N PRO A 212 -7.87 -6.15 2.91
CA PRO A 212 -9.09 -5.84 2.16
C PRO A 212 -9.79 -7.04 1.51
N THR A 213 -9.08 -8.13 1.20
CA THR A 213 -9.62 -9.25 0.43
C THR A 213 -10.74 -10.01 1.12
N ILE A 214 -10.68 -10.11 2.45
CA ILE A 214 -11.75 -10.71 3.26
C ILE A 214 -13.03 -9.86 3.18
N PHE A 215 -12.92 -8.56 2.91
CA PHE A 215 -14.05 -7.65 2.74
C PHE A 215 -14.46 -7.43 1.28
N THR A 216 -13.94 -8.23 0.33
CA THR A 216 -14.29 -8.11 -1.09
C THR A 216 -15.80 -8.11 -1.37
N PRO A 217 -16.69 -8.85 -0.66
CA PRO A 217 -18.13 -8.74 -0.90
C PRO A 217 -18.67 -7.34 -0.60
N ILE A 218 -18.15 -6.66 0.42
CA ILE A 218 -18.52 -5.27 0.71
C ILE A 218 -18.03 -4.39 -0.43
N HIS A 219 -16.77 -4.52 -0.86
CA HIS A 219 -16.20 -3.70 -1.93
C HIS A 219 -16.89 -3.88 -3.28
N LYS A 220 -17.36 -5.08 -3.62
CA LYS A 220 -18.14 -5.33 -4.84
C LYS A 220 -19.45 -4.56 -4.87
N ASN A 221 -20.18 -4.61 -3.77
CA ASN A 221 -21.52 -4.06 -3.66
C ASN A 221 -21.53 -2.58 -3.26
N ASN A 222 -20.37 -1.91 -3.37
CA ASN A 222 -20.25 -0.48 -3.23
C ASN A 222 -20.34 0.22 -4.60
N PRO A 223 -21.04 1.38 -4.70
CA PRO A 223 -21.70 2.11 -3.61
C PRO A 223 -23.05 1.49 -3.20
N ASN A 224 -23.57 1.89 -2.03
CA ASN A 224 -24.88 1.48 -1.55
C ASN A 224 -25.97 1.84 -2.57
N SER A 225 -26.71 0.85 -3.07
CA SER A 225 -27.74 1.03 -4.10
C SER A 225 -28.94 1.86 -3.65
N PHE A 226 -29.18 1.99 -2.34
CA PHE A 226 -30.30 2.77 -1.82
C PHE A 226 -30.07 4.28 -1.91
N ASN A 227 -28.84 4.75 -1.65
CA ASN A 227 -28.55 6.18 -1.54
C ASN A 227 -27.31 6.64 -2.34
N GLY A 228 -26.66 5.74 -3.08
CA GLY A 228 -25.47 6.03 -3.88
C GLY A 228 -24.21 6.37 -3.06
N GLN A 229 -24.23 6.21 -1.73
CA GLN A 229 -23.08 6.52 -0.88
C GLN A 229 -22.06 5.38 -0.89
N THR A 230 -20.78 5.75 -0.90
CA THR A 230 -19.69 4.80 -0.72
C THR A 230 -19.50 4.50 0.77
N VAL A 231 -19.23 3.24 1.09
CA VAL A 231 -18.91 2.80 2.45
C VAL A 231 -17.39 2.78 2.59
N LEU A 232 -16.89 3.55 3.56
CA LEU A 232 -15.48 3.48 3.96
C LEU A 232 -15.26 2.22 4.79
N THR A 233 -14.37 1.34 4.35
CA THR A 233 -14.03 0.12 5.09
C THR A 233 -12.64 0.22 5.73
N PRO A 234 -12.48 -0.14 7.01
CA PRO A 234 -11.16 -0.20 7.64
C PRO A 234 -10.28 -1.29 7.03
N PHE A 235 -8.96 -1.07 7.06
CA PHE A 235 -7.97 -2.09 6.76
C PHE A 235 -7.75 -2.98 7.97
N ASN A 236 -8.75 -3.82 8.28
CA ASN A 236 -8.57 -4.85 9.31
C ASN A 236 -7.67 -5.95 8.77
N LEU A 237 -6.69 -6.34 9.57
CA LEU A 237 -5.68 -7.30 9.22
C LEU A 237 -5.94 -8.62 9.95
N PHE A 238 -5.87 -9.70 9.18
CA PHE A 238 -6.06 -11.06 9.65
C PHE A 238 -4.85 -11.89 9.30
N LEU A 239 -4.43 -12.72 10.24
CA LEU A 239 -3.41 -13.74 10.02
C LEU A 239 -4.08 -15.10 10.11
N GLN A 240 -3.85 -15.97 9.13
CA GLN A 240 -4.27 -17.37 9.29
C GLN A 240 -3.42 -18.02 10.40
N ASN A 241 -4.01 -18.86 11.22
CA ASN A 241 -3.34 -19.66 12.22
C ASN A 241 -2.94 -21.03 11.64
N THR A 242 -2.10 -21.79 12.34
CA THR A 242 -1.62 -23.10 11.87
C THR A 242 -2.72 -24.16 11.72
N ASP A 243 -3.86 -23.96 12.38
CA ASP A 243 -5.05 -24.81 12.28
C ASP A 243 -6.01 -24.38 11.15
N GLY A 244 -5.65 -23.35 10.38
CA GLY A 244 -6.41 -22.86 9.23
C GLY A 244 -7.44 -21.77 9.54
N HIS A 245 -7.68 -21.43 10.81
CA HIS A 245 -8.59 -20.35 11.18
C HIS A 245 -7.93 -18.97 11.03
N TYR A 246 -8.73 -17.91 10.83
CA TYR A 246 -8.21 -16.54 10.80
C TYR A 246 -8.29 -15.87 12.17
N MET A 247 -7.22 -15.19 12.56
CA MET A 247 -7.14 -14.37 13.76
C MET A 247 -7.05 -12.90 13.35
N ALA A 248 -7.87 -12.04 13.97
CA ALA A 248 -7.72 -10.59 13.82
C ALA A 248 -6.48 -10.15 14.60
N ILE A 249 -5.52 -9.51 13.93
CA ILE A 249 -4.26 -9.06 14.55
C ILE A 249 -4.22 -7.55 14.77
N GLY A 250 -5.10 -6.79 14.11
CA GLY A 250 -5.22 -5.35 14.28
C GLY A 250 -5.77 -4.66 13.05
N HIS A 251 -5.66 -3.34 12.97
CA HIS A 251 -5.99 -2.58 11.77
C HIS A 251 -5.05 -1.40 11.55
N VAL A 252 -4.98 -0.95 10.28
CA VAL A 252 -4.27 0.28 9.94
C VAL A 252 -5.16 1.48 10.28
N GLY A 253 -4.65 2.37 11.13
CA GLY A 253 -5.31 3.62 11.51
C GLY A 253 -5.32 4.64 10.39
N HIS A 254 -6.25 5.60 10.45
CA HIS A 254 -6.29 6.82 9.62
C HIS A 254 -6.39 6.68 8.10
N VAL A 255 -6.44 5.45 7.58
CA VAL A 255 -6.74 5.14 6.19
C VAL A 255 -7.91 4.16 6.10
N ARG A 256 -8.71 4.30 5.04
CA ARG A 256 -9.85 3.42 4.73
C ARG A 256 -9.82 3.06 3.25
N PHE A 257 -10.27 1.86 2.93
CA PHE A 257 -10.56 1.51 1.56
C PHE A 257 -11.86 2.19 1.13
N VAL A 258 -11.93 2.64 -0.13
CA VAL A 258 -13.08 3.34 -0.70
C VAL A 258 -13.29 2.95 -2.16
N LYS A 259 -14.56 2.93 -2.61
CA LYS A 259 -14.90 3.00 -4.04
C LYS A 259 -15.20 4.43 -4.46
N LEU A 260 -14.54 4.87 -5.51
CA LEU A 260 -14.55 6.22 -6.09
C LEU A 260 -15.61 6.39 -7.18
N THR A 261 -16.62 5.52 -7.24
CA THR A 261 -17.67 5.55 -8.29
C THR A 261 -18.25 6.94 -8.49
N ASN A 262 -18.55 7.64 -7.38
CA ASN A 262 -19.17 8.96 -7.38
C ASN A 262 -18.23 10.09 -6.90
N TYR A 263 -16.91 9.84 -6.86
CA TYR A 263 -15.92 10.77 -6.32
C TYR A 263 -14.75 10.96 -7.28
N ASN A 264 -14.28 12.19 -7.42
CA ASN A 264 -13.05 12.49 -8.13
C ASN A 264 -11.83 12.32 -7.22
N PRO A 265 -10.65 12.02 -7.80
CA PRO A 265 -9.41 12.05 -7.04
C PRO A 265 -9.22 13.42 -6.37
N GLY A 266 -8.90 13.41 -5.08
CA GLY A 266 -8.72 14.60 -4.26
C GLY A 266 -10.00 15.14 -3.60
N ASP A 267 -11.18 14.59 -3.91
CA ASP A 267 -12.44 14.97 -3.25
C ASP A 267 -12.38 14.68 -1.74
N ILE A 268 -13.20 15.41 -0.99
CA ILE A 268 -13.29 15.29 0.46
C ILE A 268 -14.65 14.72 0.84
N LEU A 269 -14.65 13.53 1.40
CA LEU A 269 -15.81 12.88 1.99
C LEU A 269 -15.92 13.24 3.47
N THR A 270 -17.13 13.61 3.92
CA THR A 270 -17.42 13.88 5.34
C THR A 270 -18.27 12.76 5.92
N VAL A 271 -17.81 12.13 7.00
CA VAL A 271 -18.52 11.08 7.73
C VAL A 271 -18.57 11.48 9.21
N GLY A 272 -19.73 11.96 9.66
CA GLY A 272 -19.84 12.55 10.99
C GLY A 272 -18.96 13.80 11.11
N SER A 273 -18.08 13.83 12.12
CA SER A 273 -17.07 14.89 12.30
C SER A 273 -15.79 14.67 11.48
N ASP A 274 -15.58 13.46 10.95
CA ASP A 274 -14.36 13.11 10.25
C ASP A 274 -14.43 13.47 8.78
N ARG A 275 -13.32 13.97 8.25
CA ARG A 275 -13.13 14.29 6.84
C ARG A 275 -12.06 13.36 6.25
N TRP A 276 -12.28 12.94 5.02
CA TRP A 276 -11.45 11.96 4.32
C TRP A 276 -11.16 12.43 2.90
N LYS A 277 -9.90 12.61 2.57
CA LYS A 277 -9.47 12.92 1.20
C LYS A 277 -9.26 11.61 0.44
N VAL A 278 -9.84 11.48 -0.75
CA VAL A 278 -9.89 10.20 -1.46
C VAL A 278 -9.01 10.19 -2.71
N PHE A 279 -8.31 9.08 -2.95
CA PHE A 279 -7.43 8.90 -4.10
C PHE A 279 -7.57 7.50 -4.69
N PRO A 280 -7.47 7.33 -6.03
CA PRO A 280 -7.35 6.00 -6.65
C PRO A 280 -6.06 5.32 -6.19
N TRP A 281 -6.05 3.99 -6.12
CA TRP A 281 -4.82 3.24 -5.81
C TRP A 281 -3.74 3.39 -6.89
N HIS A 282 -4.15 3.59 -8.15
CA HIS A 282 -3.26 3.90 -9.25
C HIS A 282 -3.93 4.82 -10.27
N ARG A 283 -4.79 4.27 -11.11
CA ARG A 283 -5.50 4.99 -12.16
C ARG A 283 -6.99 4.74 -12.02
N LYS A 284 -7.77 5.82 -11.97
CA LYS A 284 -9.23 5.73 -11.96
C LYS A 284 -9.73 5.34 -13.35
N ASP A 285 -10.53 4.29 -13.42
CA ASP A 285 -11.21 3.84 -14.64
C ASP A 285 -12.65 3.44 -14.31
N SER A 286 -13.61 4.15 -14.90
CA SER A 286 -15.04 3.91 -14.66
C SER A 286 -15.62 2.87 -15.61
N ASP A 287 -14.95 2.59 -16.73
CA ASP A 287 -15.35 1.54 -17.67
C ASP A 287 -14.93 0.16 -17.15
N ASN A 288 -13.87 0.12 -16.32
CA ASN A 288 -13.44 -1.07 -15.58
C ASN A 288 -13.50 -0.85 -14.05
N PRO A 289 -14.68 -0.72 -13.42
CA PRO A 289 -14.81 -0.35 -12.00
C PRO A 289 -14.07 -1.25 -11.00
N ASN A 290 -13.86 -2.51 -11.37
CA ASN A 290 -13.20 -3.50 -10.53
C ASN A 290 -11.71 -3.67 -10.87
N GLY A 291 -11.13 -2.74 -11.62
CA GLY A 291 -9.75 -2.76 -12.08
C GLY A 291 -9.57 -3.47 -13.41
N SER A 292 -8.45 -3.17 -14.07
CA SER A 292 -8.08 -3.76 -15.36
C SER A 292 -6.59 -4.12 -15.39
N SER A 293 -6.30 -5.30 -15.95
CA SER A 293 -4.94 -5.75 -16.23
C SER A 293 -4.68 -5.75 -17.75
N PRO A 294 -3.41 -5.69 -18.21
CA PRO A 294 -3.07 -5.48 -19.61
C PRO A 294 -3.68 -6.51 -20.57
N GLY A 295 -3.79 -7.76 -20.12
CA GLY A 295 -4.29 -8.89 -20.93
C GLY A 295 -5.78 -8.80 -21.27
N TYR A 296 -6.54 -7.97 -20.56
CA TYR A 296 -7.99 -7.83 -20.73
C TYR A 296 -8.43 -6.42 -21.17
N SER A 297 -7.50 -5.47 -21.32
CA SER A 297 -7.81 -4.05 -21.49
C SER A 297 -6.96 -3.34 -22.56
N GLY A 298 -6.46 -4.10 -23.55
CA GLY A 298 -5.70 -3.52 -24.67
C GLY A 298 -4.37 -2.89 -24.27
N GLY A 299 -3.73 -3.38 -23.19
CA GLY A 299 -2.42 -2.94 -22.75
C GLY A 299 -2.40 -1.88 -21.64
N THR A 300 -3.55 -1.48 -21.10
CA THR A 300 -3.61 -0.50 -19.99
C THR A 300 -3.72 -1.18 -18.62
N THR A 301 -3.26 -0.51 -17.56
CA THR A 301 -3.46 -0.95 -16.18
C THR A 301 -4.24 0.09 -15.41
N SER A 302 -5.21 -0.37 -14.62
CA SER A 302 -5.97 0.49 -13.73
C SER A 302 -6.39 -0.26 -12.47
N THR A 303 -6.66 0.51 -11.42
CA THR A 303 -7.31 0.02 -10.22
C THR A 303 -8.82 0.26 -10.28
N GLY A 304 -9.37 0.59 -11.46
CA GLY A 304 -10.79 0.84 -11.62
C GLY A 304 -11.26 2.01 -10.79
N VAL A 305 -12.31 1.83 -10.00
CA VAL A 305 -12.76 2.83 -9.02
C VAL A 305 -12.29 2.48 -7.60
N LEU A 306 -11.32 1.60 -7.44
CA LEU A 306 -10.75 1.24 -6.14
C LEU A 306 -9.75 2.31 -5.68
N GLY A 307 -9.80 2.65 -4.40
CA GLY A 307 -8.91 3.66 -3.85
C GLY A 307 -8.76 3.62 -2.34
N VAL A 308 -8.04 4.63 -1.88
CA VAL A 308 -7.77 4.91 -0.47
C VAL A 308 -8.42 6.24 -0.08
N ALA A 309 -9.06 6.24 1.08
CA ALA A 309 -9.53 7.42 1.77
C ALA A 309 -8.57 7.67 2.95
N VAL A 310 -7.93 8.83 2.97
CA VAL A 310 -6.96 9.23 3.98
C VAL A 310 -7.60 10.30 4.84
N ARG A 311 -7.55 10.14 6.17
CA ARG A 311 -8.15 11.13 7.10
C ARG A 311 -7.51 12.51 6.87
N TYR A 312 -8.31 13.57 6.93
CA TYR A 312 -7.89 14.89 6.46
C TYR A 312 -8.65 16.02 7.15
N ASP A 313 -7.96 16.88 7.90
CA ASP A 313 -8.57 18.04 8.56
C ASP A 313 -8.36 19.39 7.83
N GLY A 314 -7.49 19.45 6.82
CA GLY A 314 -7.08 20.70 6.16
C GLY A 314 -5.57 20.99 6.28
N PRO A 315 -5.03 21.93 5.50
CA PRO A 315 -3.76 22.58 5.81
C PRO A 315 -3.87 23.55 7.00
#